data_AF-A0A957UNB7-F1
#
_entry.id   AF-A0A957UNB7-F1
#
_cell.length_a   1.000
_cell.length_b   1.000
_cell.length_c   1.000
_cell.angle_alpha   90.00
_cell.angle_beta   90.00
_cell.angle_gamma   90.00
#
_symmetry.space_group_name_H-M   'P 1'
#
loop_
_entity.id
_entity.type
_entity.pdbx_description
1 polymer ?
#
loop_
_entity_poly.entity_id
_entity_poly.type
_entity_poly.pdbx_seq_one_letter_code
_entity_poly.pdbx_strand_id
1 'polypeptide(L)'
;MPPLYHFTVLPPKMPEAVAELQEINMLRGHFGGDLWYINPNQHSPMYVPRLLFGFQLLGKLRRAEAQLSLHHFYNPDAFAFPFLRWLKKPIIYAVSGGVGEGRLNTAFFNRMAAVAVPDERSLRRLQARGVTTGVQMRPGIDTTRFRHHPQPLTGEIRLLMASAPWTEAQFASKGIDALLEAVARLPRLHLTFLWRGVLE
;
A
#
# COMPACT_ATOMS: atom_id res chain seq x y z
N MET A 1 5.89 -24.44 4.20
CA MET A 1 4.68 -23.81 4.78
C MET A 1 4.51 -22.44 4.14
N PRO A 2 3.32 -22.11 3.60
CA PRO A 2 3.10 -20.86 2.90
C PRO A 2 3.04 -19.65 3.85
N PRO A 3 3.26 -18.42 3.35
CA PRO A 3 2.94 -17.20 4.06
C PRO A 3 1.42 -17.01 4.23
N LEU A 4 1.02 -16.22 5.24
CA LEU A 4 -0.34 -15.66 5.32
C LEU A 4 -0.27 -14.16 5.10
N TYR A 5 -0.92 -13.67 4.04
CA TYR A 5 -0.96 -12.27 3.66
C TYR A 5 -2.13 -11.58 4.36
N HIS A 6 -1.90 -10.36 4.87
CA HIS A 6 -2.91 -9.55 5.55
C HIS A 6 -3.04 -8.22 4.86
N PHE A 7 -4.27 -7.78 4.62
CA PHE A 7 -4.53 -6.45 4.09
C PHE A 7 -5.51 -5.68 4.97
N THR A 8 -5.15 -4.43 5.24
CA THR A 8 -5.76 -3.56 6.27
C THR A 8 -6.94 -2.75 5.78
N VAL A 9 -7.14 -2.68 4.47
CA VAL A 9 -8.27 -1.99 3.85
C VAL A 9 -9.44 -2.95 3.67
N LEU A 10 -10.61 -2.40 3.32
CA LEU A 10 -11.75 -3.22 2.89
C LEU A 10 -11.43 -3.86 1.53
N PRO A 11 -12.00 -5.04 1.22
CA PRO A 11 -11.93 -5.60 -0.12
C PRO A 11 -12.40 -4.58 -1.17
N PRO A 12 -11.54 -4.19 -2.11
CA PRO A 12 -11.89 -3.21 -3.12
C PRO A 12 -12.87 -3.80 -4.14
N LYS A 13 -13.71 -2.95 -4.73
CA LYS A 13 -14.62 -3.34 -5.82
C LYS A 13 -13.87 -3.80 -7.08
N MET A 14 -12.67 -3.26 -7.33
CA MET A 14 -11.78 -3.62 -8.45
C MET A 14 -10.39 -3.99 -7.91
N PRO A 15 -10.19 -5.24 -7.43
CA PRO A 15 -8.91 -5.71 -6.87
C PRO A 15 -7.71 -5.58 -7.82
N GLU A 16 -7.92 -5.84 -9.10
CA GLU A 16 -6.93 -5.75 -10.16
C GLU A 16 -6.37 -4.33 -10.34
N ALA A 17 -7.12 -3.31 -9.93
CA ALA A 17 -6.68 -1.92 -9.97
C ALA A 17 -5.92 -1.50 -8.68
N VAL A 18 -5.75 -2.39 -7.70
CA VAL A 18 -4.99 -2.11 -6.47
C VAL A 18 -3.59 -2.69 -6.59
N ALA A 19 -2.58 -1.84 -6.59
CA ALA A 19 -1.19 -2.22 -6.81
C ALA A 19 -0.69 -3.25 -5.79
N GLU A 20 -1.03 -3.06 -4.51
CA GLU A 20 -0.67 -3.98 -3.43
C GLU A 20 -1.30 -5.36 -3.62
N LEU A 21 -2.53 -5.44 -4.17
CA LEU A 21 -3.16 -6.74 -4.44
C LEU A 21 -2.55 -7.45 -5.65
N GLN A 22 -2.07 -6.71 -6.66
CA GLN A 22 -1.30 -7.30 -7.75
C GLN A 22 -0.01 -7.93 -7.22
N GLU A 23 0.71 -7.22 -6.34
CA GLU A 23 1.92 -7.73 -5.68
C GLU A 23 1.62 -8.95 -4.80
N ILE A 24 0.60 -8.89 -3.94
CA ILE A 24 0.20 -10.02 -3.10
C ILE A 24 -0.17 -11.22 -3.97
N ASN A 25 -0.90 -11.04 -5.07
CA ASN A 25 -1.27 -12.15 -5.95
C ASN A 25 -0.06 -12.76 -6.67
N MET A 26 0.91 -11.94 -7.09
CA MET A 26 2.18 -12.43 -7.63
C MET A 26 2.95 -13.24 -6.59
N LEU A 27 3.06 -12.76 -5.36
CA LEU A 27 3.71 -13.48 -4.26
C LEU A 27 2.97 -14.77 -3.91
N ARG A 28 1.64 -14.77 -3.94
CA ARG A 28 0.82 -15.98 -3.76
C ARG A 28 1.03 -16.99 -4.88
N GLY A 29 1.19 -16.53 -6.12
CA GLY A 29 1.51 -17.40 -7.26
C GLY A 29 2.87 -18.10 -7.10
N HIS A 30 3.85 -17.45 -6.47
CA HIS A 30 5.20 -17.99 -6.28
C HIS A 30 5.38 -18.78 -4.97
N PHE A 31 4.88 -18.26 -3.85
CA PHE A 31 5.09 -18.83 -2.51
C PHE A 31 3.85 -19.54 -1.94
N GLY A 32 2.72 -19.53 -2.66
CA GLY A 32 1.43 -19.98 -2.16
C GLY A 32 0.86 -19.05 -1.09
N GLY A 33 -0.15 -19.54 -0.36
CA GLY A 33 -0.72 -18.87 0.81
C GLY A 33 -2.03 -18.12 0.56
N ASP A 34 -2.63 -17.70 1.67
CA ASP A 34 -3.95 -17.07 1.70
C ASP A 34 -3.86 -15.57 1.96
N LEU A 35 -4.86 -14.82 1.50
CA LEU A 35 -5.01 -13.40 1.77
C LEU A 35 -6.21 -13.18 2.70
N TRP A 36 -5.97 -12.59 3.87
CA TRP A 36 -7.00 -12.23 4.82
C TRP A 36 -7.12 -10.71 4.95
N TYR A 37 -8.35 -10.22 4.91
CA TYR A 37 -8.65 -8.82 5.20
C TYR A 37 -8.90 -8.67 6.70
N ILE A 38 -8.21 -7.74 7.35
CA ILE A 38 -8.29 -7.59 8.81
C ILE A 38 -9.29 -6.53 9.25
N ASN A 39 -9.74 -5.68 8.34
CA ASN A 39 -10.72 -4.64 8.62
C ASN A 39 -12.11 -5.28 8.75
N PRO A 40 -12.74 -5.27 9.95
CA PRO A 40 -14.02 -5.91 10.17
C PRO A 40 -15.20 -5.07 9.68
N ASN A 41 -14.99 -3.80 9.29
CA ASN A 41 -16.08 -2.86 9.02
C ASN A 41 -16.93 -3.21 7.79
N GLN A 42 -16.51 -4.17 6.96
CA GLN A 42 -17.34 -4.69 5.87
C GLN A 42 -18.58 -5.44 6.37
N HIS A 43 -18.45 -6.12 7.52
CA HIS A 43 -19.46 -7.04 8.04
C HIS A 43 -19.92 -6.66 9.46
N SER A 44 -19.37 -5.58 10.02
CA SER A 44 -19.71 -5.13 11.35
C SER A 44 -20.95 -4.21 11.30
N PRO A 45 -21.96 -4.43 12.15
CA PRO A 45 -23.11 -3.53 12.26
C PRO A 45 -22.75 -2.18 12.90
N MET A 46 -21.56 -2.08 13.49
CA MET A 46 -21.04 -0.86 14.11
C MET A 46 -19.63 -0.55 13.60
N TYR A 47 -19.29 0.73 13.53
CA TYR A 47 -17.93 1.15 13.19
C TYR A 47 -16.93 0.65 14.24
N VAL A 48 -15.98 -0.17 13.80
CA VAL A 48 -14.84 -0.60 14.61
C VAL A 48 -13.68 0.37 14.34
N PRO A 49 -13.07 0.94 15.39
CA PRO A 49 -11.86 1.74 15.24
C PRO A 49 -10.69 0.91 14.73
N ARG A 50 -9.82 1.52 13.91
CA ARG A 50 -8.63 0.88 13.34
C ARG A 50 -7.72 0.19 14.36
N LEU A 51 -7.64 0.73 15.58
CA LEU A 51 -6.88 0.15 16.69
C LEU A 51 -7.32 -1.28 17.04
N LEU A 52 -8.58 -1.63 16.77
CA LEU A 52 -9.18 -2.92 17.08
C LEU A 52 -9.21 -3.87 15.87
N PHE A 53 -8.70 -3.47 14.71
CA PHE A 53 -8.64 -4.36 13.54
C PHE A 53 -7.75 -5.57 13.82
N GLY A 54 -8.20 -6.75 13.40
CA GLY A 54 -7.49 -8.02 13.53
C GLY A 54 -7.74 -8.77 14.84
N PHE A 55 -8.19 -8.10 15.92
CA PHE A 55 -8.50 -8.78 17.19
C PHE A 55 -9.58 -9.84 17.03
N GLN A 56 -10.59 -9.58 16.19
CA GLN A 56 -11.66 -10.53 15.87
C GLN A 56 -11.15 -11.82 15.20
N LEU A 57 -9.93 -11.80 14.64
CA LEU A 57 -9.30 -12.94 13.97
C LEU A 57 -8.29 -13.67 14.85
N LEU A 58 -7.99 -13.19 16.06
CA LEU A 58 -6.83 -13.67 16.84
C LEU A 58 -6.87 -15.19 17.12
N GLY A 59 -8.05 -15.73 17.47
CA GLY A 59 -8.22 -17.17 17.67
C GLY A 59 -8.12 -18.01 16.39
N LYS A 60 -8.47 -17.44 15.23
CA LYS A 60 -8.27 -18.10 13.92
C LYS A 60 -6.80 -18.05 13.51
N LEU A 61 -6.16 -16.89 13.69
CA LEU A 61 -4.74 -16.68 13.40
C LEU A 61 -3.85 -17.62 14.20
N ARG A 62 -4.04 -17.69 15.53
CA ARG A 62 -3.25 -18.59 16.39
C ARG A 62 -3.37 -20.07 16.01
N ARG A 63 -4.53 -20.50 15.50
CA ARG A 63 -4.70 -21.87 14.99
C ARG A 63 -4.01 -22.06 13.64
N ALA A 64 -4.12 -21.08 12.75
CA ALA A 64 -3.44 -21.10 11.47
C ALA A 64 -1.90 -21.05 11.61
N GLU A 65 -1.37 -20.48 12.69
CA GLU A 65 0.09 -20.41 12.95
C GLU A 65 0.79 -21.78 12.93
N ALA A 66 0.08 -22.88 13.19
CA ALA A 66 0.67 -24.22 13.05
C ALA A 66 1.05 -24.59 11.61
N GLN A 67 0.46 -23.93 10.60
CA GLN A 67 0.55 -24.30 9.19
C GLN A 67 1.25 -23.25 8.32
N LEU A 68 1.56 -22.07 8.87
CA LEU A 68 2.19 -20.96 8.14
C LEU A 68 3.64 -20.72 8.57
N SER A 69 4.43 -20.19 7.63
CA SER A 69 5.83 -19.83 7.86
C SER A 69 5.98 -18.43 8.45
N LEU A 70 5.20 -17.46 7.96
CA LEU A 70 5.24 -16.06 8.38
C LEU A 70 3.92 -15.34 8.09
N HIS A 71 3.74 -14.17 8.68
CA HIS A 71 2.72 -13.20 8.32
C HIS A 71 3.34 -12.11 7.44
N HIS A 72 2.72 -11.82 6.29
CA HIS A 72 3.08 -10.66 5.47
C HIS A 72 1.95 -9.64 5.52
N PHE A 73 2.18 -8.53 6.22
CA PHE A 73 1.16 -7.58 6.61
C PHE A 73 1.29 -6.28 5.82
N TYR A 74 0.27 -5.93 5.05
CA TYR A 74 0.24 -4.76 4.18
C TYR A 74 -0.63 -3.65 4.74
N ASN A 75 -0.05 -2.45 4.85
CA ASN A 75 -0.73 -1.27 5.32
C ASN A 75 -0.23 0.01 4.62
N PRO A 76 -1.10 0.98 4.30
CA PRO A 76 -0.67 2.20 3.61
C PRO A 76 0.30 3.08 4.42
N ASP A 77 0.24 3.03 5.74
CA ASP A 77 1.04 3.90 6.62
C ASP A 77 1.75 3.10 7.74
N ALA A 78 2.49 3.79 8.60
CA ALA A 78 3.19 3.18 9.73
C ALA A 78 2.31 3.12 11.00
N PHE A 79 1.06 2.67 10.88
CA PHE A 79 0.18 2.46 12.03
C PHE A 79 0.56 1.19 12.82
N ALA A 80 0.69 1.29 14.13
CA ALA A 80 1.04 0.15 14.98
C ALA A 80 -0.19 -0.66 15.41
N PHE A 81 -0.53 -1.72 14.67
CA PHE A 81 -1.65 -2.62 15.01
C PHE A 81 -1.32 -3.49 16.23
N PRO A 82 -1.94 -3.26 17.40
CA PRO A 82 -1.53 -3.94 18.63
C PRO A 82 -1.66 -5.45 18.53
N PHE A 83 -2.70 -5.96 17.85
CA PHE A 83 -3.00 -7.40 17.77
C PHE A 83 -1.82 -8.24 17.23
N LEU A 84 -0.93 -7.64 16.42
CA LEU A 84 0.27 -8.28 15.90
C LEU A 84 1.26 -8.71 17.00
N ARG A 85 1.21 -8.08 18.18
CA ARG A 85 2.06 -8.43 19.33
C ARG A 85 1.78 -9.84 19.87
N TRP A 86 0.58 -10.37 19.63
CA TRP A 86 0.16 -11.70 20.11
C TRP A 86 0.40 -12.84 19.11
N LEU A 87 0.90 -12.53 17.91
CA LEU A 87 1.32 -13.54 16.94
C LEU A 87 2.75 -14.01 17.27
N LYS A 88 3.01 -15.28 17.02
CA LYS A 88 4.27 -15.99 17.32
C LYS A 88 5.16 -16.12 16.09
N LYS A 89 4.59 -16.19 14.89
CA LYS A 89 5.33 -16.34 13.64
C LYS A 89 5.95 -15.00 13.22
N PRO A 90 7.09 -15.01 12.49
CA PRO A 90 7.70 -13.80 11.97
C PRO A 90 6.70 -12.95 11.18
N ILE A 91 6.82 -11.63 11.30
CA ILE A 91 5.96 -10.67 10.62
C ILE A 91 6.81 -9.78 9.73
N ILE A 92 6.53 -9.79 8.43
CA ILE A 92 6.99 -8.76 7.49
C ILE A 92 5.91 -7.69 7.44
N TYR A 93 6.22 -6.46 7.81
CA TYR A 93 5.30 -5.34 7.81
C TYR A 93 5.60 -4.41 6.63
N ALA A 94 4.79 -4.46 5.58
CA ALA A 94 4.93 -3.64 4.38
C ALA A 94 4.11 -2.34 4.51
N VAL A 95 4.81 -1.20 4.50
CA VAL A 95 4.21 0.15 4.51
C VAL A 95 4.14 0.69 3.08
N SER A 96 3.01 0.52 2.38
CA SER A 96 2.94 0.77 0.93
C SER A 96 2.93 2.25 0.53
N GLY A 97 2.36 3.13 1.35
CA GLY A 97 2.30 4.58 1.11
C GLY A 97 3.51 5.37 1.62
N GLY A 98 4.52 4.68 2.15
CA GLY A 98 5.70 5.30 2.76
C GLY A 98 5.49 5.77 4.20
N VAL A 99 6.56 6.26 4.80
CA VAL A 99 6.59 6.65 6.22
C VAL A 99 6.50 8.17 6.34
N GLY A 100 5.43 8.67 6.95
CA GLY A 100 5.20 10.11 7.16
C GLY A 100 6.10 10.76 8.22
N GLU A 101 5.83 12.03 8.53
CA GLU A 101 6.55 12.80 9.57
C GLU A 101 5.98 12.63 10.99
N GLY A 102 4.86 11.92 11.13
CA GLY A 102 4.20 11.70 12.41
C GLY A 102 4.99 10.83 13.39
N ARG A 103 4.45 10.70 14.60
CA ARG A 103 5.00 9.82 15.64
C ARG A 103 5.03 8.37 15.15
N LEU A 104 6.15 7.70 15.40
CA LEU A 104 6.38 6.30 15.07
C LEU A 104 6.55 5.49 16.36
N ASN A 105 5.88 4.34 16.45
CA ASN A 105 6.11 3.42 17.56
C ASN A 105 7.33 2.53 17.28
N THR A 106 8.53 3.05 17.54
CA THR A 106 9.80 2.36 17.24
C THR A 106 9.89 0.97 17.85
N ALA A 107 9.48 0.80 19.11
CA ALA A 107 9.51 -0.49 19.79
C ALA A 107 8.59 -1.53 19.13
N PHE A 108 7.43 -1.10 18.64
CA PHE A 108 6.53 -1.97 17.88
C PHE A 108 7.18 -2.44 16.58
N PHE A 109 7.74 -1.52 15.80
CA PHE A 109 8.34 -1.84 14.50
C PHE A 109 9.61 -2.70 14.61
N ASN A 110 10.43 -2.49 15.65
CA ASN A 110 11.60 -3.34 15.92
C ASN A 110 11.27 -4.76 16.36
N ARG A 111 10.01 -5.08 16.67
CA ARG A 111 9.56 -6.46 16.91
C ARG A 111 9.25 -7.21 15.60
N MET A 112 9.04 -6.50 14.50
CA MET A 112 8.79 -7.13 13.20
C MET A 112 10.07 -7.81 12.71
N ALA A 113 9.94 -8.90 11.95
CA ALA A 113 11.08 -9.54 11.32
C ALA A 113 11.69 -8.64 10.23
N ALA A 114 10.84 -7.88 9.54
CA ALA A 114 11.25 -6.80 8.65
C ALA A 114 10.13 -5.75 8.54
N VAL A 115 10.50 -4.48 8.34
CA VAL A 115 9.58 -3.40 7.99
C VAL A 115 9.93 -2.91 6.59
N ALA A 116 9.15 -3.36 5.60
CA ALA A 116 9.38 -3.06 4.19
C ALA A 116 8.77 -1.71 3.82
N VAL A 117 9.55 -0.86 3.16
CA VAL A 117 9.14 0.47 2.67
C VAL A 117 9.50 0.64 1.19
N PRO A 118 8.71 1.39 0.40
CA PRO A 118 8.86 1.45 -1.06
C PRO A 118 10.10 2.22 -1.51
N ASP A 119 10.56 3.17 -0.69
CA ASP A 119 11.52 4.19 -1.09
C ASP A 119 12.58 4.47 -0.01
N GLU A 120 13.70 5.03 -0.45
CA GLU A 120 14.85 5.31 0.40
C GLU A 120 14.54 6.41 1.44
N ARG A 121 13.71 7.40 1.11
CA ARG A 121 13.31 8.47 2.05
C ARG A 121 12.56 7.87 3.23
N SER A 122 11.64 6.95 2.98
CA SER A 122 10.91 6.20 4.01
C SER A 122 11.86 5.34 4.85
N LEU A 123 12.84 4.68 4.23
CA LEU A 123 13.84 3.86 4.95
C LEU A 123 14.70 4.73 5.88
N ARG A 124 15.23 5.85 5.37
CA ARG A 124 16.02 6.80 6.18
C ARG A 124 15.19 7.35 7.34
N ARG A 125 13.89 7.62 7.14
CA ARG A 125 12.97 8.05 8.21
C ARG A 125 12.78 6.98 9.30
N LEU A 126 12.69 5.70 8.92
CA LEU A 126 12.64 4.60 9.90
C LEU A 126 13.93 4.54 10.72
N GLN A 127 15.07 4.56 10.04
CA GLN A 127 16.40 4.48 10.66
C GLN A 127 16.68 5.66 11.59
N ALA A 128 16.37 6.89 11.15
CA ALA A 128 16.50 8.10 11.96
C ALA A 128 15.65 8.07 13.24
N ARG A 129 14.59 7.25 13.28
CA ARG A 129 13.72 7.05 14.44
C ARG A 129 14.05 5.78 15.25
N GLY A 130 15.18 5.15 14.95
CA GLY A 130 15.69 3.98 15.67
C GLY A 130 15.06 2.66 15.26
N VAL A 131 14.34 2.60 14.12
CA VAL A 131 13.87 1.31 13.59
C VAL A 131 15.01 0.61 12.85
N THR A 132 15.47 -0.51 13.40
CA THR A 132 16.63 -1.27 12.89
C THR A 132 16.24 -2.38 11.93
N THR A 133 14.95 -2.76 11.90
CA THR A 133 14.39 -3.82 11.05
C THR A 133 13.88 -3.30 9.70
N GLY A 134 14.11 -2.02 9.39
CA GLY A 134 13.68 -1.38 8.16
C GLY A 134 14.44 -1.89 6.93
N VAL A 135 13.72 -2.21 5.86
CA VAL A 135 14.29 -2.62 4.56
C VAL A 135 13.60 -1.89 3.41
N GLN A 136 14.35 -1.52 2.38
CA GLN A 136 13.76 -1.01 1.15
C GLN A 136 13.27 -2.19 0.29
N MET A 137 12.00 -2.17 -0.06
CA MET A 137 11.38 -3.09 -1.01
C MET A 137 10.72 -2.27 -2.10
N ARG A 138 11.39 -2.16 -3.26
CA ARG A 138 10.88 -1.33 -4.36
C ARG A 138 9.64 -1.97 -4.97
N PRO A 139 8.55 -1.22 -5.17
CA PRO A 139 7.40 -1.74 -5.89
C PRO A 139 7.80 -2.07 -7.33
N GLY A 140 7.39 -3.25 -7.80
CA GLY A 140 7.58 -3.70 -9.17
C GLY A 140 6.26 -3.71 -9.92
N ILE A 141 6.34 -3.52 -11.24
CA ILE A 141 5.24 -3.82 -12.16
C ILE A 141 5.74 -4.84 -13.18
N ASP A 142 4.87 -5.76 -13.59
CA ASP A 142 5.16 -6.64 -14.71
C ASP A 142 5.15 -5.81 -16.01
N THR A 143 6.33 -5.59 -16.58
CA THR A 143 6.51 -4.82 -17.80
C THR A 143 6.29 -5.64 -19.07
N THR A 144 6.17 -6.97 -18.99
CA THR A 144 6.12 -7.86 -20.17
C THR A 144 4.89 -7.62 -21.05
N ARG A 145 3.80 -7.12 -20.46
CA ARG A 145 2.56 -6.74 -21.16
C ARG A 145 2.59 -5.35 -21.80
N PHE A 146 3.64 -4.56 -21.57
CA PHE A 146 3.75 -3.20 -22.08
C PHE A 146 4.62 -3.16 -23.34
N ARG A 147 4.19 -2.36 -24.31
CA ARG A 147 4.96 -2.06 -25.51
C ARG A 147 5.21 -0.56 -25.56
N HIS A 148 6.46 -0.18 -25.80
CA HIS A 148 6.81 1.21 -26.00
C HIS A 148 6.39 1.65 -27.39
N HIS A 149 5.51 2.64 -27.46
CA HIS A 149 5.06 3.27 -28.70
C HIS A 149 5.43 4.75 -28.64
N PRO A 150 6.61 5.15 -29.13
CA PRO A 150 7.02 6.55 -29.09
C PRO A 150 6.03 7.39 -29.91
N GLN A 151 5.49 8.45 -29.31
CA GLN A 151 4.67 9.42 -30.02
C GLN A 151 5.51 10.64 -30.42
N PRO A 152 5.48 11.05 -31.70
CA PRO A 152 6.15 12.27 -32.11
C PRO A 152 5.47 13.49 -31.45
N LEU A 153 6.27 14.31 -30.76
CA LEU A 153 5.80 15.52 -30.05
C LEU A 153 5.47 16.70 -30.98
N THR A 154 5.37 16.45 -32.29
CA THR A 154 5.12 17.47 -33.31
C THR A 154 3.65 17.86 -33.43
N GLY A 155 2.72 17.05 -32.91
CA GLY A 155 1.27 17.25 -32.94
C GLY A 155 0.61 17.51 -31.58
N GLU A 156 -0.64 17.05 -31.43
CA GLU A 156 -1.36 17.01 -30.15
C GLU A 156 -0.59 16.13 -29.15
N ILE A 157 -0.37 16.63 -27.94
CA ILE A 157 0.23 15.89 -26.83
C ILE A 157 -0.90 15.40 -25.94
N ARG A 158 -1.09 14.08 -25.84
CA ARG A 158 -2.10 13.49 -24.95
C ARG A 158 -1.43 12.97 -23.69
N LEU A 159 -1.78 13.56 -22.56
CA LEU A 159 -1.27 13.17 -21.25
C LEU A 159 -2.38 12.54 -20.41
N LEU A 160 -2.15 11.32 -19.95
CA LEU A 160 -3.02 10.62 -19.01
C LEU A 160 -2.43 10.70 -17.61
N MET A 161 -3.18 11.25 -16.65
CA MET A 161 -2.81 11.26 -15.23
C MET A 161 -3.75 10.36 -14.44
N ALA A 162 -3.22 9.24 -13.92
CA ALA A 162 -3.97 8.24 -13.17
C ALA A 162 -3.70 8.28 -11.65
N SER A 163 -3.63 9.48 -11.06
CA SER A 163 -3.40 9.66 -9.61
C SER A 163 -4.38 10.67 -9.02
N ALA A 164 -5.43 10.18 -8.38
CA ALA A 164 -6.49 11.00 -7.79
C ALA A 164 -6.02 11.71 -6.51
N PRO A 165 -6.25 13.02 -6.32
CA PRO A 165 -6.01 13.67 -5.05
C PRO A 165 -7.12 13.29 -4.06
N TRP A 166 -6.74 12.92 -2.83
CA TRP A 166 -7.69 12.60 -1.75
C TRP A 166 -7.86 13.74 -0.75
N THR A 167 -7.00 14.77 -0.85
CA THR A 167 -7.01 15.97 -0.01
C THR A 167 -6.57 17.15 -0.86
N GLU A 168 -6.91 18.37 -0.47
CA GLU A 168 -6.45 19.58 -1.19
C GLU A 168 -4.93 19.64 -1.33
N ALA A 169 -4.17 19.32 -0.27
CA ALA A 169 -2.71 19.28 -0.32
C ALA A 169 -2.13 18.26 -1.34
N GLN A 170 -2.95 17.30 -1.79
CA GLN A 170 -2.56 16.34 -2.82
C GLN A 170 -2.66 16.91 -4.24
N PHE A 171 -3.36 18.02 -4.47
CA PHE A 171 -3.31 18.70 -5.77
C PHE A 171 -1.89 19.17 -6.07
N ALA A 172 -1.30 19.92 -5.15
CA ALA A 172 0.08 20.38 -5.26
C ALA A 172 1.08 19.22 -5.27
N SER A 173 1.02 18.32 -4.28
CA SER A 173 2.03 17.26 -4.13
C SER A 173 1.97 16.17 -5.21
N LYS A 174 0.84 16.02 -5.92
CA LYS A 174 0.73 15.14 -7.10
C LYS A 174 0.97 15.88 -8.42
N GLY A 175 1.25 17.18 -8.38
CA GLY A 175 1.53 18.00 -9.56
C GLY A 175 0.29 18.33 -10.40
N ILE A 176 -0.92 18.21 -9.85
CA ILE A 176 -2.17 18.51 -10.58
C ILE A 176 -2.22 19.99 -10.95
N ASP A 177 -1.87 20.88 -10.01
CA ASP A 177 -1.87 22.33 -10.26
C ASP A 177 -0.92 22.70 -11.41
N ALA A 178 0.28 22.10 -11.42
CA ALA A 178 1.27 22.31 -12.48
C ALA A 178 0.78 21.78 -13.84
N LEU A 179 0.06 20.66 -13.86
CA LEU A 179 -0.51 20.11 -15.09
C LEU A 179 -1.66 20.98 -15.63
N LEU A 180 -2.51 21.51 -14.75
CA LEU A 180 -3.56 22.46 -15.14
C LEU A 180 -2.96 23.76 -15.70
N GLU A 181 -1.92 24.29 -15.05
CA GLU A 181 -1.16 25.45 -15.54
C GLU A 181 -0.52 25.18 -16.91
N ALA A 182 0.03 23.98 -17.12
CA ALA A 182 0.60 23.57 -18.40
C ALA A 182 -0.46 23.52 -19.51
N VAL A 183 -1.65 22.98 -19.24
CA VAL A 183 -2.76 22.95 -20.21
C VAL A 183 -3.20 24.35 -20.59
N ALA A 184 -3.25 25.29 -19.63
CA ALA A 184 -3.60 26.67 -19.90
C ALA A 184 -2.58 27.38 -20.82
N ARG A 185 -1.31 26.98 -20.78
CA ARG A 185 -0.22 27.59 -21.57
C ARG A 185 0.10 26.87 -22.89
N LEU A 186 -0.28 25.61 -23.02
CA LEU A 186 0.04 24.77 -24.17
C LEU A 186 -1.25 24.28 -24.84
N PRO A 187 -1.80 25.00 -25.82
CA PRO A 187 -3.07 24.65 -26.48
C PRO A 187 -3.07 23.27 -27.16
N ARG A 188 -1.87 22.72 -27.44
CA ARG A 188 -1.71 21.39 -28.01
C ARG A 188 -1.68 20.26 -26.97
N LEU A 189 -1.71 20.58 -25.68
CA LEU A 189 -1.71 19.60 -24.59
C LEU A 189 -3.14 19.27 -24.19
N HIS A 190 -3.50 18.00 -24.34
CA HIS A 190 -4.76 17.45 -23.89
C HIS A 190 -4.51 16.54 -22.67
N LEU A 191 -5.05 16.95 -21.53
CA LEU A 191 -4.89 16.26 -20.25
C LEU A 191 -6.16 15.48 -19.90
N THR A 192 -6.03 14.16 -19.72
CA THR A 192 -7.09 13.30 -19.20
C THR A 192 -6.75 12.88 -17.76
N PHE A 193 -7.64 13.18 -16.82
CA PHE A 193 -7.57 12.63 -15.46
C PHE A 193 -8.34 11.31 -15.38
N LEU A 194 -7.64 10.22 -15.03
CA LEU A 194 -8.24 8.91 -14.81
C LEU A 194 -8.27 8.60 -13.31
N TRP A 195 -9.35 9.00 -12.65
CA TRP A 195 -9.49 8.86 -11.21
C TRP A 195 -10.63 7.91 -10.86
N ARG A 196 -10.40 7.05 -9.86
CA ARG A 196 -11.43 6.11 -9.38
C ARG A 196 -12.26 6.80 -8.30
N GLY A 197 -13.54 7.06 -8.59
CA GLY A 197 -14.58 7.44 -7.63
C GLY A 197 -14.23 8.61 -6.69
N VAL A 198 -14.20 9.83 -7.22
CA VAL A 198 -13.75 11.03 -6.47
C VAL A 198 -14.85 12.08 -6.27
N LEU A 199 -16.12 11.71 -6.38
CA LEU A 199 -17.23 12.59 -6.03
C LEU A 199 -18.32 11.75 -5.34
N GLU A 200 -18.25 11.66 -4.03
CA GLU A 200 -19.42 11.57 -3.14
C GLU A 200 -19.37 12.76 -2.18
#